data_AF-A0A519FMF9-F1
#
_entry.id   AF-A0A519FMF9-F1
#
_cell.length_a   1.000
_cell.length_b   1.000
_cell.length_c   1.000
_cell.angle_alpha   90.00
_cell.angle_beta   90.00
_cell.angle_gamma   90.00
#
_symmetry.space_group_name_H-M   'P 1'
#
loop_
_entity.id
_entity.type
_entity.pdbx_description
1 polymer ?
#
loop_
_entity_poly.entity_id
_entity_poly.type
_entity_poly.pdbx_seq_one_letter_code
_entity_poly.pdbx_strand_id
1 'polypeptide(L)'
;MMIGAGEASAQFYIGPSYLEVSGTAGDAREPSHKGWIRAEARYWTERPKLPEIRGITALKNDLLFTGTTAPAQGPNVLTLSIDKQSPAMSALMERCRRGERLDEVRYAEAAEVARHPQEHGPKPADVPDFYEYVLSGVTLACPVVADAPEQALQLRFEAIRWINHRPQPAPRAIVARPAPLQQARLSGMTRTFVISWFAAVADGAPDQCPRMNAKPSPADYFALLPQDKAARIRAELADRGVGPERMAYRGPLELDVSLLPGIVADPGHQAPRAQVVQGFDLDNHDGSGTPPAGVRAHTNFVSPDGRRGIDNQLFTVEGCVEGLRRKGFLPMIFNEGRAAGQPSALIEISGIDDERNDQDVRVTVFYSEDGLRRSPGKVVLPDYTFRISASPEYTQDFVRFRGKIVDGVVLTEPGDGLHVHEVTGIETTFVKPRLRLSITPEGGLRGVIGGYVDWRRRLVFQIYRGSDYENTVGLQAPAIYNAMKRAADGLRDPATGEFNGISAAFEIEGVPAFVPPERTAKVAGAR
;
A
#
# COMPACT_ATOMS: atom_id res chain seq x y z
N MET A 1 26.06 1.69 25.62
CA MET A 1 24.84 2.39 26.09
C MET A 1 23.71 1.38 25.97
N MET A 2 23.22 0.84 27.10
CA MET A 2 22.13 -0.15 27.08
C MET A 2 20.86 0.57 26.62
N ILE A 3 20.39 0.22 25.42
CA ILE A 3 19.08 0.62 24.92
C ILE A 3 18.09 -0.17 25.76
N GLY A 4 17.43 0.50 26.71
CA GLY A 4 16.29 -0.07 27.43
C GLY A 4 15.26 -0.56 26.42
N ALA A 5 14.58 -1.67 26.73
CA ALA A 5 13.49 -2.21 25.92
C ALA A 5 12.43 -1.12 25.73
N GLY A 6 12.50 -0.40 24.62
CA GLY A 6 11.47 0.54 24.22
C GLY A 6 10.18 -0.23 24.00
N GLU A 7 9.08 0.31 24.51
CA GLU A 7 7.75 -0.20 24.20
C GLU A 7 7.59 -0.31 22.68
N ALA A 8 7.08 -1.45 22.19
CA ALA A 8 6.95 -1.72 20.76
C ALA A 8 6.05 -0.67 20.08
N SER A 9 6.52 -0.10 18.97
CA SER A 9 5.72 0.77 18.10
C SER A 9 4.59 -0.02 17.44
N ALA A 10 3.50 0.66 17.03
CA ALA A 10 2.47 0.02 16.23
C ALA A 10 3.05 -0.45 14.90
N GLN A 11 2.49 -1.56 14.43
CA GLN A 11 2.61 -2.00 13.06
C GLN A 11 1.23 -2.00 12.44
N PHE A 12 1.09 -1.31 11.30
CA PHE A 12 -0.12 -1.39 10.50
C PHE A 12 -0.20 -2.79 9.90
N TYR A 13 -1.12 -3.60 10.41
CA TYR A 13 -1.41 -4.93 9.90
C TYR A 13 -2.87 -4.94 9.44
N ILE A 14 -3.06 -4.69 8.14
CA ILE A 14 -4.35 -4.85 7.46
C ILE A 14 -4.15 -5.98 6.45
N GLY A 15 -4.86 -7.08 6.65
CA GLY A 15 -4.67 -8.31 5.90
C GLY A 15 -5.01 -9.55 6.74
N PRO A 16 -5.08 -10.72 6.08
CA PRO A 16 -5.43 -11.96 6.76
C PRO A 16 -4.49 -12.28 7.91
N SER A 17 -5.06 -12.59 9.07
CA SER A 17 -4.41 -13.42 10.11
C SER A 17 -5.39 -14.49 10.57
N TYR A 18 -4.91 -15.50 11.27
CA TYR A 18 -5.67 -16.72 11.54
C TYR A 18 -5.66 -17.08 13.02
N LEU A 19 -6.81 -17.46 13.54
CA LEU A 19 -7.03 -17.77 14.94
C LEU A 19 -7.70 -19.14 15.08
N GLU A 20 -7.12 -20.03 15.88
CA GLU A 20 -7.71 -21.32 16.24
C GLU A 20 -8.18 -21.29 17.69
N VAL A 21 -9.49 -21.47 17.89
CA VAL A 21 -10.10 -21.58 19.21
C VAL A 21 -10.77 -22.95 19.30
N SER A 22 -10.39 -23.75 20.30
CA SER A 22 -10.92 -25.11 20.47
C SER A 22 -12.45 -25.14 20.47
N GLY A 23 -13.03 -25.99 19.62
CA GLY A 23 -14.48 -26.13 19.46
C GLY A 23 -15.16 -24.99 18.71
N THR A 24 -14.42 -24.11 18.02
CA THR A 24 -14.97 -23.04 17.18
C THR A 24 -14.47 -23.21 15.75
N ALA A 25 -15.37 -23.53 14.82
CA ALA A 25 -15.03 -23.64 13.40
C ALA A 25 -14.87 -22.25 12.78
N GLY A 26 -13.82 -22.06 11.97
CA GLY A 26 -13.58 -20.84 11.21
C GLY A 26 -13.79 -21.02 9.70
N ASP A 27 -13.47 -19.96 8.96
CA ASP A 27 -13.73 -19.75 7.54
C ASP A 27 -12.47 -19.56 6.69
N ALA A 28 -11.29 -19.62 7.30
CA ALA A 28 -10.03 -19.50 6.58
C ALA A 28 -9.88 -20.59 5.52
N ARG A 29 -9.51 -20.15 4.31
CA ARG A 29 -9.26 -21.01 3.14
C ARG A 29 -7.77 -21.11 2.78
N GLU A 30 -6.92 -20.37 3.50
CA GLU A 30 -5.47 -20.48 3.42
C GLU A 30 -5.05 -21.93 3.66
N PRO A 31 -4.34 -22.59 2.72
CA PRO A 31 -3.99 -23.99 2.84
C PRO A 31 -3.33 -24.38 4.16
N SER A 32 -2.44 -23.55 4.71
CA SER A 32 -1.74 -23.84 5.97
C SER A 32 -2.58 -23.60 7.23
N HIS A 33 -3.71 -22.90 7.12
CA HIS A 33 -4.58 -22.54 8.25
C HIS A 33 -6.06 -22.81 7.95
N LYS A 34 -6.33 -23.83 7.12
CA LYS A 34 -7.68 -24.11 6.65
C LYS A 34 -8.62 -24.44 7.83
N GLY A 35 -9.77 -23.78 7.87
CA GLY A 35 -10.77 -23.95 8.92
C GLY A 35 -10.50 -23.18 10.21
N TRP A 36 -9.40 -22.41 10.27
CA TRP A 36 -9.18 -21.43 11.34
C TRP A 36 -10.07 -20.20 11.11
N ILE A 37 -10.26 -19.41 12.16
CA ILE A 37 -11.04 -18.17 12.10
C ILE A 37 -10.17 -17.11 11.42
N ARG A 38 -10.70 -16.47 10.39
CA ARG A 38 -9.99 -15.38 9.71
C ARG A 38 -10.22 -14.05 10.40
N ALA A 39 -9.15 -13.31 10.62
CA ALA A 39 -9.18 -11.90 11.03
C ALA A 39 -8.67 -11.00 9.90
N GLU A 40 -9.23 -9.79 9.80
CA GLU A 40 -9.01 -8.84 8.71
C GLU A 40 -7.93 -7.80 9.03
N ALA A 41 -7.74 -7.52 10.30
CA ALA A 41 -6.69 -6.64 10.81
C ALA A 41 -6.36 -7.00 12.26
N ARG A 42 -5.19 -6.54 12.73
CA ARG A 42 -4.75 -6.79 14.11
C ARG A 42 -3.81 -5.70 14.61
N TYR A 43 -3.68 -5.62 15.93
CA TYR A 43 -2.50 -5.04 16.58
C TYR A 43 -2.21 -5.70 17.92
N TRP A 44 -0.95 -5.63 18.34
CA TRP A 44 -0.51 -6.03 19.68
C TRP A 44 -0.53 -4.83 20.62
N THR A 45 -0.62 -5.08 21.91
CA THR A 45 -0.72 -4.10 23.02
C THR A 45 -2.11 -3.48 23.18
N GLU A 46 -2.35 -2.85 24.34
CA GLU A 46 -3.64 -2.25 24.67
C GLU A 46 -3.87 -0.90 23.98
N ARG A 47 -2.81 -0.11 23.82
CA ARG A 47 -2.81 1.19 23.12
C ARG A 47 -1.55 1.34 22.27
N PRO A 48 -1.58 0.89 21.02
CA PRO A 48 -0.41 0.89 20.15
C PRO A 48 -0.02 2.33 19.78
N LYS A 49 1.27 2.69 19.90
CA LYS A 49 1.74 4.04 19.54
C LYS A 49 1.94 4.18 18.05
N LEU A 50 1.82 5.40 17.51
CA LEU A 50 2.07 5.66 16.08
C LEU A 50 3.39 5.03 15.58
N PRO A 51 3.42 4.45 14.38
CA PRO A 51 4.63 3.85 13.82
C PRO A 51 5.76 4.86 13.66
N GLU A 52 6.99 4.35 13.72
CA GLU A 52 8.23 5.11 13.46
C GLU A 52 8.38 5.42 11.97
N ILE A 53 8.52 6.70 11.61
CA ILE A 53 8.85 7.09 10.23
C ILE A 53 10.35 6.80 9.98
N ARG A 54 10.66 5.90 9.05
CA ARG A 54 12.04 5.53 8.69
C ARG A 54 12.53 6.14 7.38
N GLY A 55 11.64 6.26 6.39
CA GLY A 55 12.04 6.51 5.00
C GLY A 55 11.90 7.94 4.51
N ILE A 56 10.80 8.64 4.82
CA ILE A 56 10.38 9.85 4.08
C ILE A 56 11.42 11.00 4.15
N THR A 57 12.27 11.03 5.17
CA THR A 57 13.34 12.05 5.31
C THR A 57 14.73 11.54 4.92
N ALA A 58 14.90 10.24 4.70
CA ALA A 58 16.19 9.65 4.38
C ALA A 58 16.53 9.84 2.89
N LEU A 59 17.82 9.87 2.55
CA LEU A 59 18.30 9.96 1.17
C LEU A 59 18.44 8.60 0.48
N LYS A 60 18.44 7.51 1.25
CA LYS A 60 18.60 6.15 0.73
C LYS A 60 17.61 5.20 1.41
N ASN A 61 17.19 4.18 0.68
CA ASN A 61 16.42 3.07 1.22
C ASN A 61 17.36 1.98 1.69
N ASP A 62 17.48 1.75 2.99
CA ASP A 62 18.17 0.57 3.49
C ASP A 62 17.30 -0.68 3.26
N LEU A 63 17.94 -1.77 2.82
CA LEU A 63 17.28 -3.06 2.74
C LEU A 63 17.18 -3.69 4.13
N LEU A 64 16.01 -3.51 4.74
CA LEU A 64 15.70 -4.02 6.07
C LEU A 64 14.48 -4.94 6.02
N PHE A 65 14.44 -5.92 6.91
CA PHE A 65 13.27 -6.72 7.19
C PHE A 65 12.96 -6.67 8.68
N THR A 66 11.85 -6.03 9.03
CA THR A 66 11.29 -5.99 10.38
C THR A 66 10.29 -7.12 10.53
N GLY A 67 10.48 -7.93 11.58
CA GLY A 67 9.48 -8.92 11.98
C GLY A 67 8.26 -8.28 12.63
N THR A 68 7.35 -9.14 13.07
CA THR A 68 6.16 -8.75 13.84
C THR A 68 6.48 -8.03 15.16
N THR A 69 5.51 -7.21 15.59
CA THR A 69 5.48 -6.55 16.92
C THR A 69 4.91 -7.43 18.05
N ALA A 70 4.74 -8.74 17.84
CA ALA A 70 4.30 -9.66 18.89
C ALA A 70 5.25 -9.67 20.09
N PRO A 71 4.74 -9.76 21.33
CA PRO A 71 5.59 -9.79 22.51
C PRO A 71 6.46 -11.06 22.54
N ALA A 72 7.70 -10.91 23.03
CA ALA A 72 8.61 -12.05 23.14
C ALA A 72 8.13 -13.10 24.16
N GLN A 73 7.52 -12.64 25.27
CA GLN A 73 7.04 -13.46 26.38
C GLN A 73 6.08 -12.67 27.28
N GLY A 74 5.44 -13.37 28.23
CA GLY A 74 4.66 -12.75 29.30
C GLY A 74 3.24 -12.33 28.89
N PRO A 75 2.53 -11.64 29.80
CA PRO A 75 1.15 -11.22 29.57
C PRO A 75 1.09 -10.06 28.58
N ASN A 76 0.07 -10.06 27.72
CA ASN A 76 -0.19 -8.95 26.80
C ASN A 76 -1.63 -9.01 26.24
N VAL A 77 -1.91 -8.16 25.26
CA VAL A 77 -3.17 -8.10 24.53
C VAL A 77 -2.92 -8.21 23.03
N LEU A 78 -3.71 -9.04 22.37
CA LEU A 78 -3.89 -9.08 20.92
C LEU A 78 -5.29 -8.58 20.61
N THR A 79 -5.41 -7.54 19.78
CA THR A 79 -6.71 -7.07 19.29
C THR A 79 -6.85 -7.44 17.82
N LEU A 80 -7.97 -8.06 17.47
CA LEU A 80 -8.31 -8.50 16.11
C LEU A 80 -9.61 -7.82 15.66
N SER A 81 -9.77 -7.64 14.34
CA SER A 81 -11.08 -7.47 13.71
C SER A 81 -11.45 -8.72 12.92
N ILE A 82 -12.67 -9.22 13.12
CA ILE A 82 -13.18 -10.44 12.46
C ILE A 82 -14.44 -10.04 11.70
N ASP A 83 -14.57 -10.47 10.45
CA ASP A 83 -15.79 -10.22 9.66
C ASP A 83 -17.02 -10.79 10.39
N LYS A 84 -18.08 -9.99 10.54
CA LYS A 84 -19.31 -10.44 11.21
C LYS A 84 -20.04 -11.55 10.48
N GLN A 85 -19.74 -11.77 9.19
CA GLN A 85 -20.24 -12.88 8.41
C GLN A 85 -19.49 -14.19 8.68
N SER A 86 -18.41 -14.17 9.48
CA SER A 86 -17.68 -15.36 9.85
C SER A 86 -18.58 -16.35 10.61
N PRO A 87 -18.56 -17.66 10.27
CA PRO A 87 -19.34 -18.67 10.96
C PRO A 87 -18.93 -18.83 12.44
N ALA A 88 -17.72 -18.39 12.80
CA ALA A 88 -17.22 -18.41 14.17
C ALA A 88 -17.91 -17.38 15.09
N MET A 89 -18.56 -16.36 14.51
CA MET A 89 -18.98 -15.16 15.23
C MET A 89 -19.91 -15.46 16.41
N SER A 90 -20.96 -16.27 16.18
CA SER A 90 -21.93 -16.61 17.22
C SER A 90 -21.28 -17.32 18.42
N ALA A 91 -20.40 -18.29 18.14
CA ALA A 91 -19.69 -19.03 19.17
C ALA A 91 -18.74 -18.11 19.96
N LEU A 92 -17.94 -17.29 19.29
CA LEU A 92 -17.03 -16.33 19.95
C LEU A 92 -17.80 -15.37 20.87
N MET A 93 -18.92 -14.82 20.40
CA MET A 93 -19.73 -13.88 21.18
C MET A 93 -20.40 -14.54 22.39
N GLU A 94 -20.81 -15.81 22.30
CA GLU A 94 -21.32 -16.57 23.45
C GLU A 94 -20.22 -16.78 24.51
N ARG A 95 -19.02 -17.21 24.10
CA ARG A 95 -17.88 -17.38 25.02
C ARG A 95 -17.54 -16.08 25.74
N CYS A 96 -17.57 -14.98 25.00
CA CYS A 96 -17.32 -13.65 25.52
C CYS A 96 -18.36 -13.23 26.56
N ARG A 97 -19.66 -13.45 26.28
CA ARG A 97 -20.74 -13.16 27.22
C ARG A 97 -20.65 -13.98 28.51
N ARG A 98 -20.16 -15.22 28.42
CA ARG A 98 -19.93 -16.09 29.59
C ARG A 98 -18.69 -15.72 30.39
N GLY A 99 -17.86 -14.79 29.92
CA GLY A 99 -16.57 -14.48 30.53
C GLY A 99 -15.64 -15.69 30.54
N GLU A 100 -15.74 -16.55 29.52
CA GLU A 100 -14.98 -17.79 29.45
C GLU A 100 -13.49 -17.52 29.37
N ARG A 101 -12.72 -18.27 30.16
CA ARG A 101 -11.27 -18.32 30.09
C ARG A 101 -10.86 -19.51 29.23
N LEU A 102 -10.09 -19.26 28.18
CA LEU A 102 -9.58 -20.28 27.27
C LEU A 102 -8.16 -20.66 27.71
N ASP A 103 -7.91 -21.95 27.87
CA ASP A 103 -6.59 -22.44 28.28
C ASP A 103 -5.53 -22.15 27.23
N GLU A 104 -5.86 -22.40 25.96
CA GLU A 104 -4.97 -22.21 24.82
C GLU A 104 -5.73 -21.68 23.60
N VAL A 105 -5.09 -20.75 22.87
CA VAL A 105 -5.51 -20.25 21.57
C VAL A 105 -4.28 -20.22 20.65
N ARG A 106 -4.40 -20.75 19.44
CA ARG A 106 -3.33 -20.61 18.42
C ARG A 106 -3.61 -19.43 17.53
N TYR A 107 -2.56 -18.69 17.20
CA TYR A 107 -2.65 -17.51 16.35
C TYR A 107 -1.54 -17.55 15.30
N ALA A 108 -1.84 -17.09 14.09
CA ALA A 108 -0.88 -16.99 13.00
C ALA A 108 -1.08 -15.69 12.23
N GLU A 109 0.03 -15.08 11.79
CA GLU A 109 0.02 -13.83 11.02
C GLU A 109 1.09 -13.84 9.93
N ALA A 110 0.76 -13.26 8.77
CA ALA A 110 1.63 -13.25 7.61
C ALA A 110 2.88 -12.40 7.88
N ALA A 111 4.06 -12.97 7.61
CA ALA A 111 5.33 -12.29 7.86
C ALA A 111 5.53 -11.06 6.96
N GLU A 112 5.05 -11.11 5.70
CA GLU A 112 5.11 -9.95 4.79
C GLU A 112 4.15 -8.83 5.20
N VAL A 113 2.94 -9.16 5.66
CA VAL A 113 1.98 -8.14 6.12
C VAL A 113 2.44 -7.55 7.46
N ALA A 114 3.06 -8.38 8.31
CA ALA A 114 3.76 -7.96 9.53
C ALA A 114 5.17 -7.44 9.25
N ARG A 115 5.47 -6.96 8.04
CA ARG A 115 6.69 -6.19 7.77
C ARG A 115 6.43 -4.70 8.03
N HIS A 116 7.47 -3.92 8.29
CA HIS A 116 7.29 -2.48 8.36
C HIS A 116 6.89 -1.94 6.96
N PRO A 117 5.82 -1.12 6.82
CA PRO A 117 5.32 -0.71 5.52
C PRO A 117 6.35 0.02 4.63
N GLN A 118 7.32 0.69 5.25
CA GLN A 118 8.34 1.46 4.54
C GLN A 118 9.60 0.66 4.13
N GLU A 119 9.54 -0.67 4.24
CA GLU A 119 10.62 -1.57 3.84
C GLU A 119 10.31 -2.27 2.52
N HIS A 120 11.35 -2.55 1.72
CA HIS A 120 11.23 -3.20 0.42
C HIS A 120 12.32 -4.26 0.19
N GLY A 121 12.20 -5.03 -0.89
CA GLY A 121 13.07 -6.17 -1.17
C GLY A 121 12.58 -7.50 -0.59
N PRO A 122 13.36 -8.59 -0.68
CA PRO A 122 12.87 -9.94 -0.46
C PRO A 122 12.67 -10.31 1.01
N LYS A 123 11.66 -11.14 1.29
CA LYS A 123 11.58 -11.90 2.55
C LYS A 123 12.81 -12.79 2.69
N PRO A 124 13.55 -12.79 3.80
CA PRO A 124 14.68 -13.71 3.90
C PRO A 124 14.20 -15.13 4.20
N ALA A 125 14.91 -16.11 3.66
CA ALA A 125 14.45 -17.49 3.51
C ALA A 125 14.17 -18.23 4.84
N ASP A 126 14.74 -17.77 5.95
CA ASP A 126 14.56 -18.32 7.29
C ASP A 126 13.33 -17.76 8.03
N VAL A 127 12.69 -16.71 7.49
CA VAL A 127 11.42 -16.21 8.03
C VAL A 127 10.28 -17.01 7.40
N PRO A 128 9.38 -17.60 8.21
CA PRO A 128 8.25 -18.38 7.71
C PRO A 128 7.26 -17.49 6.95
N ASP A 129 6.33 -18.08 6.20
CA ASP A 129 5.25 -17.29 5.58
C ASP A 129 4.29 -16.71 6.62
N PHE A 130 4.11 -17.45 7.72
CA PHE A 130 3.33 -17.04 8.88
C PHE A 130 4.14 -17.22 10.17
N TYR A 131 4.16 -16.21 11.02
CA TYR A 131 4.59 -16.39 12.41
C TYR A 131 3.46 -17.08 13.18
N GLU A 132 3.77 -18.15 13.90
CA GLU A 132 2.79 -18.91 14.68
C GLU A 132 3.05 -18.81 16.19
N TYR A 133 1.95 -18.71 16.94
CA TYR A 133 1.93 -18.51 18.37
C TYR A 133 0.93 -19.44 19.06
N VAL A 134 1.24 -19.75 20.30
CA VAL A 134 0.31 -20.28 21.30
C VAL A 134 0.14 -19.23 22.39
N LEU A 135 -1.09 -18.81 22.63
CA LEU A 135 -1.48 -17.88 23.69
C LEU A 135 -2.17 -18.67 24.80
N SER A 136 -1.74 -18.49 26.06
CA SER A 136 -2.25 -19.24 27.20
C SER A 136 -2.97 -18.35 28.21
N GLY A 137 -4.00 -18.90 28.86
CA GLY A 137 -4.79 -18.19 29.88
C GLY A 137 -5.54 -16.99 29.28
N VAL A 138 -6.20 -17.21 28.15
CA VAL A 138 -6.82 -16.15 27.35
C VAL A 138 -8.20 -15.78 27.90
N THR A 139 -8.46 -14.50 28.07
CA THR A 139 -9.80 -13.95 28.29
C THR A 139 -10.20 -13.04 27.13
N LEU A 140 -11.50 -12.99 26.84
CA LEU A 140 -12.04 -12.27 25.69
C LEU A 140 -12.78 -11.00 26.14
N ALA A 141 -12.56 -9.90 25.41
CA ALA A 141 -13.46 -8.75 25.42
C ALA A 141 -13.94 -8.46 23.98
N CYS A 142 -15.25 -8.33 23.80
CA CYS A 142 -15.90 -8.29 22.49
C CYS A 142 -16.87 -7.12 22.42
N PRO A 143 -16.39 -5.88 22.33
CA PRO A 143 -17.27 -4.75 22.36
C PRO A 143 -18.03 -4.65 21.04
N VAL A 144 -19.34 -4.48 21.13
CA VAL A 144 -20.22 -4.55 19.96
C VAL A 144 -20.57 -3.15 19.47
N VAL A 145 -20.35 -2.93 18.18
CA VAL A 145 -20.91 -1.78 17.43
C VAL A 145 -21.84 -2.36 16.40
N ALA A 146 -23.15 -2.12 16.51
CA ALA A 146 -24.18 -2.82 15.71
C ALA A 146 -23.89 -2.76 14.20
N ASP A 147 -23.66 -1.57 13.67
CA ASP A 147 -23.56 -1.32 12.22
C ASP A 147 -22.13 -1.43 11.66
N ALA A 148 -21.16 -1.87 12.48
CA ALA A 148 -19.81 -2.17 11.99
C ALA A 148 -19.80 -3.43 11.11
N PRO A 149 -19.04 -3.49 10.00
CA PRO A 149 -18.90 -4.71 9.21
C PRO A 149 -18.10 -5.80 9.93
N GLU A 150 -17.18 -5.42 10.82
CA GLU A 150 -16.32 -6.33 11.56
C GLU A 150 -16.56 -6.22 13.06
N GLN A 151 -16.30 -7.31 13.79
CA GLN A 151 -16.37 -7.40 15.24
C GLN A 151 -14.96 -7.30 15.81
N ALA A 152 -14.74 -6.37 16.73
CA ALA A 152 -13.51 -6.31 17.51
C ALA A 152 -13.46 -7.47 18.52
N LEU A 153 -12.31 -8.14 18.61
CA LEU A 153 -12.04 -9.18 19.60
C LEU A 153 -10.69 -8.88 20.27
N GLN A 154 -10.71 -8.59 21.57
CA GLN A 154 -9.50 -8.47 22.39
C GLN A 154 -9.23 -9.78 23.12
N LEU A 155 -8.05 -10.33 22.89
CA LEU A 155 -7.52 -11.50 23.58
C LEU A 155 -6.48 -11.01 24.58
N ARG A 156 -6.83 -11.00 25.87
CA ARG A 156 -5.86 -10.77 26.96
C ARG A 156 -5.33 -12.12 27.40
N PHE A 157 -4.02 -12.30 27.39
CA PHE A 157 -3.37 -13.58 27.69
C PHE A 157 -2.27 -13.42 28.72
N GLU A 158 -1.93 -14.51 29.39
CA GLU A 158 -0.91 -14.54 30.46
C GLU A 158 0.47 -14.92 29.94
N ALA A 159 0.53 -15.73 28.90
CA ALA A 159 1.77 -16.15 28.27
C ALA A 159 1.60 -16.33 26.76
N ILE A 160 2.70 -16.13 26.05
CA ILE A 160 2.86 -16.39 24.62
C ILE A 160 4.03 -17.34 24.41
N ARG A 161 3.86 -18.32 23.52
CA ARG A 161 4.91 -19.22 23.06
C ARG A 161 5.01 -19.15 21.54
N TRP A 162 6.19 -18.81 21.05
CA TRP A 162 6.51 -18.81 19.63
C TRP A 162 6.75 -20.24 19.14
N ILE A 163 6.17 -20.60 17.98
CA ILE A 163 6.17 -21.99 17.49
C ILE A 163 7.26 -22.22 16.45
N ASN A 164 7.36 -21.34 15.46
CA ASN A 164 8.15 -21.57 14.25
C ASN A 164 9.20 -20.49 13.97
N HIS A 165 9.33 -19.50 14.86
CA HIS A 165 10.32 -18.45 14.75
C HIS A 165 10.72 -17.92 16.13
N ARG A 166 11.81 -17.16 16.20
CA ARG A 166 12.22 -16.47 17.45
C ARG A 166 11.85 -14.99 17.35
N PRO A 167 11.55 -14.32 18.47
CA PRO A 167 11.31 -12.88 18.46
C PRO A 167 12.46 -12.12 17.77
N GLN A 168 12.11 -11.19 16.89
CA GLN A 168 13.07 -10.35 16.17
C GLN A 168 12.91 -8.89 16.66
N PRO A 169 13.57 -8.49 17.77
CA PRO A 169 13.32 -7.19 18.41
C PRO A 169 13.85 -5.99 17.62
N ALA A 170 14.66 -6.22 16.58
CA ALA A 170 15.23 -5.18 15.75
C ALA A 170 15.09 -5.53 14.25
N PRO A 171 15.02 -4.53 13.36
CA PRO A 171 15.12 -4.76 11.92
C PRO A 171 16.44 -5.45 11.59
N ARG A 172 16.42 -6.40 10.66
CA ARG A 172 17.65 -7.04 10.14
C ARG A 172 17.95 -6.55 8.74
N ALA A 173 19.23 -6.34 8.44
CA ALA A 173 19.67 -6.07 7.08
C ALA A 173 19.43 -7.29 6.20
N ILE A 174 19.00 -7.05 4.95
CA ILE A 174 18.80 -8.08 3.94
C ILE A 174 19.59 -7.74 2.68
N VAL A 175 19.85 -8.75 1.86
CA VAL A 175 20.53 -8.58 0.58
C VAL A 175 19.58 -8.97 -0.53
N ALA A 176 19.50 -8.11 -1.54
CA ALA A 176 18.77 -8.39 -2.77
C ALA A 176 19.73 -8.78 -3.90
N ARG A 177 19.25 -9.62 -4.81
CA ARG A 177 19.97 -9.91 -6.06
C ARG A 177 19.58 -8.86 -7.10
N PRO A 178 20.54 -8.34 -7.89
CA PRO A 178 20.21 -7.51 -9.03
C PRO A 178 19.21 -8.19 -9.96
N ALA A 179 18.31 -7.42 -10.55
CA ALA A 179 17.33 -7.96 -11.48
C ALA A 179 18.04 -8.50 -12.73
N PRO A 180 17.64 -9.68 -13.23
CA PRO A 180 18.14 -10.19 -14.50
C PRO A 180 17.55 -9.35 -15.64
N LEU A 181 18.40 -8.61 -16.34
CA LEU A 181 17.96 -7.83 -17.49
C LEU A 181 18.33 -8.55 -18.79
N GLN A 182 17.33 -8.72 -19.66
CA GLN A 182 17.58 -9.15 -21.03
C GLN A 182 18.48 -8.13 -21.74
N GLN A 183 19.39 -8.57 -22.60
CA GLN A 183 20.24 -7.67 -23.37
C GLN A 183 19.41 -6.64 -24.15
N ALA A 184 19.85 -5.38 -24.12
CA ALA A 184 19.26 -4.33 -24.94
C ALA A 184 19.59 -4.59 -26.41
N ARG A 185 18.72 -4.14 -27.32
CA ARG A 185 19.04 -4.05 -28.73
C ARG A 185 20.00 -2.86 -28.91
N LEU A 186 21.22 -3.11 -29.38
CA LEU A 186 22.27 -2.08 -29.49
C LEU A 186 22.21 -1.27 -30.80
N SER A 187 21.32 -1.61 -31.73
CA SER A 187 21.06 -0.83 -32.94
C SER A 187 19.93 0.17 -32.71
N GLY A 188 19.92 1.29 -33.45
CA GLY A 188 18.88 2.32 -33.34
C GLY A 188 19.19 3.37 -32.27
N MET A 189 18.35 4.40 -32.21
CA MET A 189 18.48 5.50 -31.25
C MET A 189 18.07 5.07 -29.84
N THR A 190 18.66 5.73 -28.83
CA THR A 190 18.28 5.59 -27.42
C THR A 190 17.96 6.96 -26.86
N ARG A 191 16.83 7.07 -26.17
CA ARG A 191 16.41 8.27 -25.44
C ARG A 191 16.22 7.93 -23.97
N THR A 192 16.80 8.75 -23.09
CA THR A 192 16.70 8.53 -21.65
C THR A 192 16.11 9.75 -20.97
N PHE A 193 15.28 9.49 -19.97
CA PHE A 193 14.59 10.51 -19.19
C PHE A 193 14.75 10.20 -17.71
N VAL A 194 14.96 11.22 -16.90
CA VAL A 194 14.82 11.10 -15.45
C VAL A 194 13.41 11.46 -15.04
N ILE A 195 12.78 10.65 -14.19
CA ILE A 195 11.42 10.90 -13.72
C ILE A 195 11.45 12.14 -12.82
N SER A 196 10.67 13.16 -13.17
CA SER A 196 10.50 14.41 -12.42
C SER A 196 9.13 14.49 -11.72
N TRP A 197 8.16 13.69 -12.16
CA TRP A 197 6.85 13.57 -11.54
C TRP A 197 6.36 12.13 -11.56
N PHE A 198 5.80 11.68 -10.45
CA PHE A 198 5.10 10.40 -10.32
C PHE A 198 3.96 10.53 -9.31
N ALA A 199 2.73 10.22 -9.70
CA ALA A 199 1.57 10.24 -8.81
C ALA A 199 0.44 9.35 -9.36
N ALA A 200 -0.45 8.88 -8.49
CA ALA A 200 -1.68 8.23 -8.93
C ALA A 200 -2.52 9.19 -9.77
N VAL A 201 -3.18 8.68 -10.81
CA VAL A 201 -4.21 9.41 -11.54
C VAL A 201 -5.42 9.52 -10.59
N ALA A 202 -5.46 10.61 -9.84
CA ALA A 202 -6.45 10.87 -8.80
C ALA A 202 -7.12 12.26 -8.95
N ASP A 203 -6.85 13.01 -10.02
CA ASP A 203 -7.45 14.32 -10.23
C ASP A 203 -8.88 14.22 -10.76
N GLY A 204 -9.85 14.04 -9.86
CA GLY A 204 -11.25 14.30 -10.18
C GLY A 204 -11.47 15.78 -10.50
N ALA A 205 -12.19 16.10 -11.57
CA ALA A 205 -12.59 17.47 -11.86
C ALA A 205 -13.63 17.96 -10.80
N PRO A 206 -13.75 19.28 -10.55
CA PRO A 206 -14.64 19.79 -9.50
C PRO A 206 -16.10 19.32 -9.62
N ASP A 207 -16.61 19.17 -10.84
CA ASP A 207 -17.95 18.66 -11.14
C ASP A 207 -18.09 17.14 -10.96
N GLN A 208 -16.98 16.40 -10.98
CA GLN A 208 -16.93 14.97 -10.72
C GLN A 208 -16.96 14.64 -9.23
N CYS A 209 -16.67 15.60 -8.35
CA CYS A 209 -16.68 15.44 -6.89
C CYS A 209 -17.70 16.39 -6.23
N PRO A 210 -19.02 16.07 -6.25
CA PRO A 210 -20.05 16.92 -5.65
C PRO A 210 -19.83 17.19 -4.16
N ARG A 211 -19.11 16.28 -3.49
CA ARG A 211 -18.59 16.48 -2.15
C ARG A 211 -17.24 15.77 -2.04
N MET A 212 -16.26 16.46 -1.47
CA MET A 212 -14.97 15.86 -1.13
C MET A 212 -15.10 14.96 0.11
N ASN A 213 -14.24 13.96 0.21
CA ASN A 213 -14.06 13.25 1.47
C ASN A 213 -13.56 14.21 2.56
N ALA A 214 -13.86 13.87 3.80
CA ALA A 214 -13.56 14.70 4.95
C ALA A 214 -12.83 13.89 6.03
N LYS A 215 -12.07 14.61 6.84
CA LYS A 215 -11.47 14.09 8.08
C LYS A 215 -12.54 13.83 9.15
N PRO A 216 -12.26 12.98 10.17
CA PRO A 216 -13.19 12.76 11.26
C PRO A 216 -13.45 14.05 12.05
N SER A 217 -14.67 14.19 12.55
CA SER A 217 -15.13 15.28 13.39
C SER A 217 -14.93 14.96 14.88
N PRO A 218 -14.94 15.97 15.78
CA PRO A 218 -14.99 15.71 17.21
C PRO A 218 -16.19 14.86 17.64
N ALA A 219 -17.33 14.94 16.92
CA ALA A 219 -18.50 14.13 17.24
C ALA A 219 -18.21 12.63 17.06
N ASP A 220 -17.44 12.28 16.03
CA ASP A 220 -17.05 10.89 15.75
C ASP A 220 -16.21 10.30 16.90
N TYR A 221 -15.32 11.09 17.51
CA TYR A 221 -14.54 10.66 18.67
C TYR A 221 -15.40 10.30 19.89
N PHE A 222 -16.46 11.07 20.14
CA PHE A 222 -17.32 10.87 21.30
C PHE A 222 -18.43 9.84 21.07
N ALA A 223 -18.68 9.41 19.83
CA ALA A 223 -19.85 8.62 19.45
C ALA A 223 -19.95 7.27 20.19
N LEU A 224 -18.82 6.63 20.47
CA LEU A 224 -18.75 5.30 21.09
C LEU A 224 -18.26 5.32 22.55
N LEU A 225 -18.05 6.51 23.12
CA LEU A 225 -17.62 6.65 24.52
C LEU A 225 -18.81 6.56 25.49
N PRO A 226 -18.62 5.98 26.69
CA PRO A 226 -19.56 6.13 27.79
C PRO A 226 -19.86 7.61 28.07
N GLN A 227 -21.13 7.94 28.35
CA GLN A 227 -21.58 9.34 28.44
C GLN A 227 -20.84 10.15 29.51
N ASP A 228 -20.59 9.55 30.67
CA ASP A 228 -19.84 10.14 31.79
C ASP A 228 -18.39 10.46 31.38
N LYS A 229 -17.74 9.52 30.69
CA LYS A 229 -16.38 9.70 30.17
C LYS A 229 -16.34 10.76 29.08
N ALA A 230 -17.30 10.76 28.16
CA ALA A 230 -17.41 11.78 27.12
C ALA A 230 -17.60 13.19 27.72
N ALA A 231 -18.45 13.34 28.73
CA ALA A 231 -18.66 14.61 29.42
C ALA A 231 -17.37 15.11 30.09
N ARG A 232 -16.65 14.24 30.79
CA ARG A 232 -15.35 14.58 31.41
C ARG A 232 -14.33 15.05 30.39
N ILE A 233 -14.17 14.32 29.27
CA ILE A 233 -13.19 14.68 28.23
C ILE A 233 -13.60 15.97 27.50
N ARG A 234 -14.90 16.20 27.26
CA ARG A 234 -15.37 17.47 26.69
C ARG A 234 -15.02 18.65 27.59
N ALA A 235 -15.16 18.51 28.91
CA ALA A 235 -14.76 19.53 29.87
C ALA A 235 -13.24 19.74 29.89
N GLU A 236 -12.46 18.65 29.86
CA GLU A 236 -10.98 18.69 29.79
C GLU A 236 -10.47 19.42 28.53
N LEU A 237 -11.17 19.24 27.40
CA LEU A 237 -10.74 19.71 26.08
C LEU A 237 -11.52 20.92 25.56
N ALA A 238 -12.26 21.62 26.42
CA ALA A 238 -13.15 22.71 26.00
C ALA A 238 -12.45 23.77 25.13
N ASP A 239 -11.22 24.13 25.48
CA ASP A 239 -10.44 25.17 24.79
C ASP A 239 -9.54 24.64 23.67
N ARG A 240 -9.27 23.33 23.64
CA ARG A 240 -8.26 22.71 22.74
C ARG A 240 -8.85 21.83 21.64
N GLY A 241 -10.07 21.34 21.83
CA GLY A 241 -10.66 20.33 20.96
C GLY A 241 -9.97 18.96 21.06
N VAL A 242 -10.43 18.01 20.24
CA VAL A 242 -9.86 16.66 20.15
C VAL A 242 -8.74 16.65 19.12
N GLY A 243 -7.51 16.40 19.57
CA GLY A 243 -6.35 16.31 18.70
C GLY A 243 -6.19 14.94 18.02
N PRO A 244 -5.30 14.83 17.02
CA PRO A 244 -5.01 13.58 16.32
C PRO A 244 -4.58 12.42 17.23
N GLU A 245 -3.90 12.72 18.35
CA GLU A 245 -3.42 11.74 19.32
C GLU A 245 -4.53 10.96 20.03
N ARG A 246 -5.77 11.51 20.01
CA ARG A 246 -6.96 10.85 20.55
C ARG A 246 -7.90 10.36 19.46
N MET A 247 -7.95 11.07 18.33
CA MET A 247 -8.93 10.82 17.27
C MET A 247 -8.85 9.42 16.66
N ALA A 248 -7.68 8.78 16.69
CA ALA A 248 -7.51 7.40 16.21
C ALA A 248 -8.25 6.40 17.11
N TYR A 249 -8.35 6.69 18.41
CA TYR A 249 -8.96 5.86 19.45
C TYR A 249 -10.48 6.10 19.59
N ARG A 250 -11.16 6.36 18.47
CA ARG A 250 -12.61 6.56 18.41
C ARG A 250 -13.42 5.27 18.23
N GLY A 251 -12.76 4.12 18.33
CA GLY A 251 -13.40 2.82 18.29
C GLY A 251 -14.10 2.48 19.60
N PRO A 252 -14.87 1.37 19.63
CA PRO A 252 -15.44 0.88 20.88
C PRO A 252 -14.31 0.55 21.87
N LEU A 253 -14.50 0.78 23.17
CA LEU A 253 -13.44 0.65 24.19
C LEU A 253 -12.16 1.45 23.87
N GLU A 254 -12.27 2.54 23.11
CA GLU A 254 -11.14 3.35 22.65
C GLU A 254 -10.12 2.53 21.82
N LEU A 255 -10.58 1.56 21.04
CA LEU A 255 -9.72 0.87 20.07
C LEU A 255 -9.34 1.80 18.91
N ASP A 256 -8.17 1.55 18.32
CA ASP A 256 -7.64 2.34 17.20
C ASP A 256 -8.32 1.95 15.88
N VAL A 257 -9.08 2.88 15.30
CA VAL A 257 -9.83 2.65 14.05
C VAL A 257 -9.00 2.88 12.79
N SER A 258 -7.75 3.34 12.92
CA SER A 258 -6.80 3.34 11.80
C SER A 258 -6.13 1.97 11.66
N LEU A 259 -5.91 1.28 12.78
CA LEU A 259 -5.35 -0.08 12.79
C LEU A 259 -6.41 -1.16 12.61
N LEU A 260 -7.66 -0.91 13.02
CA LEU A 260 -8.80 -1.82 12.85
C LEU A 260 -9.98 -1.10 12.17
N PRO A 261 -9.90 -0.74 10.88
CA PRO A 261 -10.87 0.19 10.29
C PRO A 261 -12.30 -0.35 10.17
N GLY A 262 -12.49 -1.68 10.17
CA GLY A 262 -13.80 -2.30 10.05
C GLY A 262 -14.62 -2.41 11.34
N ILE A 263 -14.09 -2.01 12.51
CA ILE A 263 -14.78 -2.21 13.81
C ILE A 263 -15.80 -1.12 14.16
N VAL A 264 -15.94 -0.12 13.28
CA VAL A 264 -16.94 0.95 13.37
C VAL A 264 -17.81 0.96 12.12
N ALA A 265 -18.98 1.59 12.18
CA ALA A 265 -19.82 1.78 11.01
C ALA A 265 -19.05 2.49 9.89
N ASP A 266 -19.25 2.10 8.63
CA ASP A 266 -18.66 2.79 7.47
C ASP A 266 -19.18 4.23 7.43
N PRO A 267 -18.32 5.25 7.62
CA PRO A 267 -18.75 6.66 7.57
C PRO A 267 -19.21 7.12 6.18
N GLY A 268 -18.94 6.30 5.14
CA GLY A 268 -19.28 6.57 3.75
C GLY A 268 -18.15 7.30 3.02
N HIS A 269 -17.68 6.68 1.94
CA HIS A 269 -16.65 7.24 1.06
C HIS A 269 -17.27 7.91 -0.18
N GLN A 270 -16.78 9.09 -0.55
CA GLN A 270 -17.20 9.80 -1.75
C GLN A 270 -16.34 9.37 -2.95
N ALA A 271 -16.97 8.68 -3.90
CA ALA A 271 -16.34 8.32 -5.16
C ALA A 271 -16.57 9.42 -6.22
N PRO A 272 -15.59 9.68 -7.11
CA PRO A 272 -15.78 10.56 -8.26
C PRO A 272 -16.79 9.99 -9.25
N ARG A 273 -17.52 10.89 -9.92
CA ARG A 273 -18.42 10.56 -11.04
C ARG A 273 -17.72 10.91 -12.35
N ALA A 274 -16.98 9.97 -12.92
CA ALA A 274 -16.30 10.16 -14.19
C ALA A 274 -16.64 9.05 -15.17
N GLN A 275 -16.70 9.41 -16.45
CA GLN A 275 -16.72 8.46 -17.57
C GLN A 275 -15.35 8.37 -18.25
N VAL A 276 -14.60 9.49 -18.21
CA VAL A 276 -13.27 9.59 -18.82
C VAL A 276 -12.21 9.57 -17.74
N VAL A 277 -11.40 8.51 -17.72
CA VAL A 277 -10.31 8.33 -16.75
C VAL A 277 -9.12 7.71 -17.48
N GLN A 278 -7.92 8.20 -17.18
CA GLN A 278 -6.70 7.65 -17.74
C GLN A 278 -6.39 6.27 -17.10
N GLY A 279 -5.98 5.30 -17.92
CA GLY A 279 -5.58 3.98 -17.47
C GLY A 279 -5.33 3.00 -18.62
N PHE A 280 -5.47 1.72 -18.31
CA PHE A 280 -5.27 0.60 -19.23
C PHE A 280 -6.42 -0.38 -19.14
N ASP A 281 -6.69 -1.07 -20.24
CA ASP A 281 -7.47 -2.29 -20.25
C ASP A 281 -6.57 -3.44 -19.76
N LEU A 282 -6.82 -3.91 -18.53
CA LEU A 282 -6.04 -4.93 -17.83
C LEU A 282 -6.71 -6.31 -17.89
N ASP A 283 -8.03 -6.35 -18.09
CA ASP A 283 -8.83 -7.58 -18.11
C ASP A 283 -9.36 -7.98 -19.51
N ASN A 284 -9.14 -7.16 -20.53
CA ASN A 284 -9.68 -7.27 -21.89
C ASN A 284 -11.22 -7.31 -21.91
N HIS A 285 -11.88 -6.54 -21.03
CA HIS A 285 -13.32 -6.48 -20.92
C HIS A 285 -13.77 -5.01 -20.88
N ASP A 286 -14.86 -4.69 -21.58
CA ASP A 286 -15.32 -3.30 -21.74
C ASP A 286 -16.50 -2.94 -20.84
N GLY A 287 -16.81 -3.81 -19.88
CA GLY A 287 -17.96 -3.70 -18.98
C GLY A 287 -19.23 -4.37 -19.53
N SER A 288 -19.23 -4.89 -20.76
CA SER A 288 -20.40 -5.56 -21.33
C SER A 288 -20.43 -7.07 -21.03
N GLY A 289 -21.51 -7.52 -20.42
CA GLY A 289 -21.73 -8.95 -20.14
C GLY A 289 -21.15 -9.41 -18.81
N THR A 290 -20.63 -10.64 -18.79
CA THR A 290 -20.06 -11.26 -17.57
C THR A 290 -18.55 -11.00 -17.53
N PRO A 291 -17.99 -10.51 -16.41
CA PRO A 291 -16.56 -10.29 -16.28
C PRO A 291 -15.75 -11.58 -16.50
N PRO A 292 -14.49 -11.47 -16.98
CA PRO A 292 -13.58 -12.59 -17.06
C PRO A 292 -13.37 -13.30 -15.73
N ALA A 293 -13.01 -14.60 -15.79
CA ALA A 293 -12.71 -15.37 -14.58
C ALA A 293 -11.54 -14.73 -13.80
N GLY A 294 -11.73 -14.55 -12.49
CA GLY A 294 -10.73 -13.91 -11.64
C GLY A 294 -10.77 -12.39 -11.62
N VAL A 295 -11.78 -11.78 -12.25
CA VAL A 295 -12.03 -10.33 -12.24
C VAL A 295 -13.38 -10.05 -11.58
N ARG A 296 -13.44 -9.02 -10.74
CA ARG A 296 -14.70 -8.56 -10.15
C ARG A 296 -15.37 -7.58 -11.10
N ALA A 297 -16.70 -7.63 -11.21
CA ALA A 297 -17.45 -6.59 -11.91
C ALA A 297 -17.13 -5.20 -11.33
N HIS A 298 -16.78 -4.24 -12.19
CA HIS A 298 -16.35 -2.91 -11.78
C HIS A 298 -16.63 -1.87 -12.87
N THR A 299 -16.43 -0.58 -12.55
CA THR A 299 -16.68 0.52 -13.49
C THR A 299 -15.63 0.56 -14.59
N ASN A 300 -16.06 0.41 -15.83
CA ASN A 300 -15.19 0.53 -16.99
C ASN A 300 -15.18 1.97 -17.52
N PHE A 301 -13.99 2.57 -17.64
CA PHE A 301 -13.83 3.93 -18.12
C PHE A 301 -13.52 3.99 -19.62
N VAL A 302 -13.62 5.21 -20.16
CA VAL A 302 -13.05 5.58 -21.45
C VAL A 302 -11.79 6.41 -21.18
N SER A 303 -10.71 6.19 -21.91
CA SER A 303 -9.53 7.05 -21.78
C SER A 303 -9.74 8.40 -22.48
N PRO A 304 -8.95 9.44 -22.15
CA PRO A 304 -8.99 10.71 -22.89
C PRO A 304 -8.79 10.58 -24.40
N ASP A 305 -8.09 9.53 -24.86
CA ASP A 305 -7.88 9.20 -26.27
C ASP A 305 -8.93 8.22 -26.85
N GLY A 306 -10.04 7.97 -26.15
CA GLY A 306 -11.21 7.23 -26.65
C GLY A 306 -11.15 5.71 -26.56
N ARG A 307 -10.08 5.13 -25.98
CA ARG A 307 -10.02 3.68 -25.72
C ARG A 307 -11.04 3.31 -24.65
N ARG A 308 -11.69 2.16 -24.79
CA ARG A 308 -12.74 1.65 -23.89
C ARG A 308 -12.18 0.53 -23.03
N GLY A 309 -12.93 0.12 -22.01
CA GLY A 309 -12.50 -0.94 -21.08
C GLY A 309 -11.35 -0.51 -20.19
N ILE A 310 -11.30 0.76 -19.80
CA ILE A 310 -10.19 1.26 -19.00
C ILE A 310 -10.43 0.93 -17.53
N ASP A 311 -9.47 0.22 -16.96
CA ASP A 311 -9.40 -0.16 -15.55
C ASP A 311 -8.55 0.85 -14.79
N ASN A 312 -9.19 1.53 -13.82
CA ASN A 312 -8.51 2.36 -12.84
C ASN A 312 -9.42 2.51 -11.60
N GLN A 313 -9.73 1.40 -10.94
CA GLN A 313 -10.60 1.44 -9.76
C GLN A 313 -9.98 2.24 -8.61
N LEU A 314 -8.65 2.39 -8.55
CA LEU A 314 -8.00 3.28 -7.58
C LEU A 314 -8.51 4.73 -7.68
N PHE A 315 -8.79 5.21 -8.90
CA PHE A 315 -9.41 6.53 -9.10
C PHE A 315 -10.77 6.65 -8.42
N THR A 316 -11.59 5.58 -8.39
CA THR A 316 -12.90 5.60 -7.70
C THR A 316 -12.77 5.80 -6.19
N VAL A 317 -11.59 5.52 -5.63
CA VAL A 317 -11.28 5.70 -4.21
C VAL A 317 -10.56 7.03 -3.99
N GLU A 318 -9.49 7.31 -4.72
CA GLU A 318 -8.63 8.47 -4.45
C GLU A 318 -9.16 9.78 -5.05
N GLY A 319 -10.01 9.72 -6.07
CA GLY A 319 -10.35 10.85 -6.94
C GLY A 319 -11.03 12.05 -6.26
N CYS A 320 -11.75 11.81 -5.16
CA CYS A 320 -12.37 12.85 -4.33
C CYS A 320 -11.76 12.96 -2.93
N VAL A 321 -10.48 12.61 -2.78
CA VAL A 321 -9.71 12.80 -1.54
C VAL A 321 -8.66 13.89 -1.79
N GLU A 322 -8.85 15.07 -1.21
CA GLU A 322 -8.09 16.27 -1.57
C GLU A 322 -6.56 16.08 -1.44
N GLY A 323 -6.10 15.45 -0.36
CA GLY A 323 -4.67 15.23 -0.13
C GLY A 323 -4.02 14.15 -1.00
N LEU A 324 -4.79 13.38 -1.78
CA LEU A 324 -4.30 12.36 -2.71
C LEU A 324 -4.27 12.83 -4.17
N ARG A 325 -4.92 13.95 -4.47
CA ARG A 325 -4.91 14.59 -5.79
C ARG A 325 -3.53 15.12 -6.12
N ARG A 326 -3.26 15.42 -7.39
CA ARG A 326 -1.94 15.85 -7.89
C ARG A 326 -1.34 17.01 -7.11
N LYS A 327 -2.17 18.01 -6.77
CA LYS A 327 -1.78 19.18 -5.95
C LYS A 327 -2.01 18.99 -4.45
N GLY A 328 -2.47 17.81 -4.06
CA GLY A 328 -2.69 17.39 -2.68
C GLY A 328 -1.38 17.14 -1.94
N PHE A 329 -1.50 16.99 -0.62
CA PHE A 329 -0.36 16.90 0.28
C PHE A 329 0.60 15.74 -0.05
N LEU A 330 0.10 14.52 -0.27
CA LEU A 330 0.98 13.35 -0.45
C LEU A 330 1.74 13.37 -1.78
N PRO A 331 1.12 13.57 -2.96
CA PRO A 331 1.88 13.67 -4.20
C PRO A 331 2.89 14.83 -4.18
N MET A 332 2.54 15.96 -3.58
CA MET A 332 3.45 17.10 -3.45
C MET A 332 4.67 16.78 -2.58
N ILE A 333 4.50 16.17 -1.41
CA ILE A 333 5.63 15.89 -0.50
C ILE A 333 6.54 14.80 -1.08
N PHE A 334 5.99 13.80 -1.75
CA PHE A 334 6.76 12.74 -2.41
C PHE A 334 7.58 13.27 -3.58
N ASN A 335 6.97 14.11 -4.43
CA ASN A 335 7.67 14.69 -5.57
C ASN A 335 8.67 15.78 -5.17
N GLU A 336 8.42 16.56 -4.10
CA GLU A 336 9.43 17.47 -3.56
C GLU A 336 10.61 16.70 -2.94
N GLY A 337 10.34 15.57 -2.27
CA GLY A 337 11.38 14.66 -1.78
C GLY A 337 12.29 14.14 -2.89
N ARG A 338 11.70 13.65 -3.99
CA ARG A 338 12.42 13.27 -5.22
C ARG A 338 13.25 14.44 -5.78
N ALA A 339 12.64 15.62 -5.86
CA ALA A 339 13.32 16.84 -6.31
C ALA A 339 14.45 17.28 -5.37
N ALA A 340 14.42 16.89 -4.09
CA ALA A 340 15.46 17.12 -3.09
C ALA A 340 16.57 16.05 -3.08
N GLY A 341 16.57 15.11 -4.02
CA GLY A 341 17.65 14.14 -4.22
C GLY A 341 17.40 12.76 -3.61
N GLN A 342 16.15 12.44 -3.25
CA GLN A 342 15.72 11.07 -2.95
C GLN A 342 15.66 10.21 -4.23
N PRO A 343 15.42 8.88 -4.12
CA PRO A 343 15.57 7.94 -5.24
C PRO A 343 14.97 8.45 -6.54
N SER A 344 15.83 8.52 -7.56
CA SER A 344 15.48 9.03 -8.89
C SER A 344 15.50 7.88 -9.89
N ALA A 345 14.34 7.59 -10.50
CA ALA A 345 14.21 6.59 -11.54
C ALA A 345 14.53 7.19 -12.92
N LEU A 346 15.09 6.37 -13.80
CA LEU A 346 15.37 6.66 -15.20
C LEU A 346 14.50 5.77 -16.08
N ILE A 347 13.98 6.33 -17.17
CA ILE A 347 13.31 5.60 -18.24
C ILE A 347 14.17 5.71 -19.49
N GLU A 348 14.67 4.57 -19.96
CA GLU A 348 15.43 4.44 -21.21
C GLU A 348 14.54 3.78 -22.27
N ILE A 349 14.37 4.42 -23.42
CA ILE A 349 13.72 3.87 -24.60
C ILE A 349 14.82 3.61 -25.62
N SER A 350 15.12 2.34 -25.89
CA SER A 350 16.22 1.89 -26.75
C SER A 350 15.72 1.07 -27.93
N GLY A 351 16.54 1.00 -28.98
CA GLY A 351 16.20 0.26 -30.19
C GLY A 351 15.28 1.02 -31.13
N ILE A 352 15.29 2.35 -31.10
CA ILE A 352 14.38 3.18 -31.91
C ILE A 352 14.95 3.32 -33.32
N ASP A 353 14.35 2.63 -34.28
CA ASP A 353 14.66 2.75 -35.70
C ASP A 353 13.75 3.80 -36.39
N ASP A 354 12.50 3.97 -35.92
CA ASP A 354 11.55 4.98 -36.39
C ASP A 354 10.78 5.62 -35.20
N GLU A 355 10.96 6.93 -34.97
CA GLU A 355 10.36 7.62 -33.83
C GLU A 355 8.83 7.78 -33.92
N ARG A 356 8.24 7.54 -35.09
CA ARG A 356 6.80 7.59 -35.30
C ARG A 356 6.19 6.19 -35.24
N ASN A 357 6.79 5.21 -35.89
CA ASN A 357 6.24 3.86 -35.98
C ASN A 357 7.34 2.78 -35.96
N ASP A 358 7.51 2.13 -34.81
CA ASP A 358 8.51 1.08 -34.60
C ASP A 358 7.83 -0.16 -34.01
N GLN A 359 8.15 -1.35 -34.50
CA GLN A 359 7.52 -2.59 -34.05
C GLN A 359 8.22 -3.26 -32.86
N ASP A 360 9.46 -2.88 -32.54
CA ASP A 360 10.23 -3.53 -31.48
C ASP A 360 11.23 -2.57 -30.83
N VAL A 361 10.77 -1.91 -29.76
CA VAL A 361 11.60 -1.10 -28.86
C VAL A 361 11.68 -1.75 -27.48
N ARG A 362 12.65 -1.32 -26.68
CA ARG A 362 12.76 -1.70 -25.26
C ARG A 362 12.61 -0.48 -24.38
N VAL A 363 11.75 -0.60 -23.38
CA VAL A 363 11.58 0.42 -22.33
C VAL A 363 12.18 -0.15 -21.05
N THR A 364 13.19 0.51 -20.51
CA THR A 364 13.87 0.07 -19.30
C THR A 364 13.71 1.08 -18.20
N VAL A 365 13.31 0.60 -17.02
CA VAL A 365 13.25 1.41 -15.80
C VAL A 365 14.45 1.05 -14.94
N PHE A 366 15.27 2.05 -14.62
CA PHE A 366 16.43 1.94 -13.75
C PHE A 366 16.34 2.95 -12.60
N TYR A 367 17.24 2.85 -11.63
CA TYR A 367 17.47 3.89 -10.64
C TYR A 367 18.86 4.51 -10.81
N SER A 368 18.95 5.77 -10.42
CA SER A 368 20.15 6.58 -10.47
C SER A 368 20.88 6.63 -9.11
N GLU A 369 22.21 6.72 -9.13
CA GLU A 369 23.03 7.11 -7.96
C GLU A 369 22.92 8.61 -7.67
N ASP A 370 22.58 9.39 -8.69
CA ASP A 370 22.48 10.84 -8.65
C ASP A 370 21.03 11.26 -8.42
N GLY A 371 20.82 12.20 -7.50
CA GLY A 371 19.54 12.87 -7.31
C GLY A 371 19.27 13.92 -8.40
N LEU A 372 18.01 14.36 -8.50
CA LEU A 372 17.62 15.40 -9.45
C LEU A 372 18.43 16.70 -9.24
N ARG A 373 18.84 17.32 -10.35
CA ARG A 373 19.48 18.64 -10.33
C ARG A 373 18.46 19.72 -10.63
N ARG A 374 18.45 20.79 -9.83
CA ARG A 374 17.51 21.90 -9.97
C ARG A 374 18.23 23.22 -10.20
N SER A 375 17.59 24.10 -10.98
CA SER A 375 17.94 25.52 -11.01
C SER A 375 17.54 26.21 -9.70
N PRO A 376 18.02 27.43 -9.42
CA PRO A 376 17.50 28.25 -8.31
C PRO A 376 15.98 28.46 -8.35
N GLY A 377 15.38 28.42 -9.55
CA GLY A 377 13.93 28.49 -9.76
C GLY A 377 13.19 27.17 -9.54
N LYS A 378 13.84 26.16 -8.92
CA LYS A 378 13.25 24.84 -8.59
C LYS A 378 12.86 23.96 -9.79
N VAL A 379 13.29 24.32 -11.00
CA VAL A 379 13.07 23.54 -12.22
C VAL A 379 14.13 22.44 -12.32
N VAL A 380 13.70 21.21 -12.60
CA VAL A 380 14.61 20.07 -12.86
C VAL A 380 15.36 20.33 -14.17
N LEU A 381 16.69 20.26 -14.14
CA LEU A 381 17.55 20.58 -15.27
C LEU A 381 17.60 19.43 -16.28
N PRO A 382 17.39 19.70 -17.59
CA PRO A 382 17.57 18.69 -18.63
C PRO A 382 19.03 18.42 -18.94
N ASP A 383 19.25 17.31 -19.63
CA ASP A 383 20.53 16.89 -20.24
C ASP A 383 21.66 16.70 -19.22
N TYR A 384 21.32 16.52 -17.96
CA TYR A 384 22.28 16.14 -16.94
C TYR A 384 22.71 14.68 -17.12
N THR A 385 23.98 14.40 -16.82
CA THR A 385 24.51 13.04 -16.85
C THR A 385 24.16 12.30 -15.56
N PHE A 386 23.41 11.20 -15.66
CA PHE A 386 23.04 10.36 -14.52
C PHE A 386 23.80 9.03 -14.56
N ARG A 387 24.21 8.55 -13.39
CA ARG A 387 24.82 7.24 -13.22
C ARG A 387 23.76 6.23 -12.82
N ILE A 388 23.68 5.11 -13.55
CA ILE A 388 22.86 3.97 -13.12
C ILE A 388 23.40 3.44 -11.79
N SER A 389 22.49 3.16 -10.87
CA SER A 389 22.76 2.62 -9.55
C SER A 389 23.43 1.26 -9.61
N ALA A 390 24.50 1.08 -8.84
CA ALA A 390 25.08 -0.24 -8.55
C ALA A 390 24.60 -0.81 -7.20
N SER A 391 23.74 -0.09 -6.49
CA SER A 391 23.26 -0.46 -5.16
C SER A 391 22.25 -1.62 -5.23
N PRO A 392 22.44 -2.72 -4.47
CA PRO A 392 21.46 -3.81 -4.36
C PRO A 392 20.06 -3.35 -3.97
N GLU A 393 19.97 -2.25 -3.21
CA GLU A 393 18.73 -1.61 -2.79
C GLU A 393 17.81 -1.26 -3.97
N TYR A 394 18.38 -0.95 -5.14
CA TYR A 394 17.65 -0.51 -6.34
C TYR A 394 17.87 -1.38 -7.57
N THR A 395 19.02 -2.04 -7.69
CA THR A 395 19.31 -2.90 -8.86
C THR A 395 18.36 -4.10 -8.96
N GLN A 396 17.78 -4.54 -7.84
CA GLN A 396 16.73 -5.55 -7.80
C GLN A 396 15.41 -5.09 -8.46
N ASP A 397 15.19 -3.77 -8.56
CA ASP A 397 13.96 -3.16 -9.07
C ASP A 397 14.03 -2.85 -10.57
N PHE A 398 15.18 -3.12 -11.21
CA PHE A 398 15.34 -2.84 -12.63
C PHE A 398 14.44 -3.75 -13.46
N VAL A 399 13.82 -3.19 -14.49
CA VAL A 399 12.93 -3.96 -15.37
C VAL A 399 13.01 -3.45 -16.80
N ARG A 400 12.97 -4.38 -17.76
CA ARG A 400 12.96 -4.10 -19.20
C ARG A 400 11.73 -4.69 -19.85
N PHE A 401 10.92 -3.82 -20.44
CA PHE A 401 9.72 -4.16 -21.19
C PHE A 401 10.03 -4.25 -22.68
N ARG A 402 9.34 -5.17 -23.35
CA ARG A 402 9.17 -5.10 -24.80
C ARG A 402 8.05 -4.11 -25.13
N GLY A 403 8.21 -3.36 -26.20
CA GLY A 403 7.20 -2.44 -26.66
C GLY A 403 7.31 -2.13 -28.15
N LYS A 404 6.46 -1.20 -28.56
CA LYS A 404 6.39 -0.67 -29.93
C LYS A 404 6.07 0.83 -29.87
N ILE A 405 6.40 1.55 -30.93
CA ILE A 405 5.97 2.93 -31.14
C ILE A 405 4.86 2.91 -32.18
N VAL A 406 3.72 3.51 -31.85
CA VAL A 406 2.60 3.71 -32.77
C VAL A 406 2.23 5.17 -32.72
N ASP A 407 2.31 5.85 -33.86
CA ASP A 407 1.99 7.26 -33.94
C ASP A 407 2.73 8.13 -32.91
N GLY A 408 4.01 7.85 -32.70
CA GLY A 408 4.87 8.56 -31.75
C GLY A 408 4.57 8.26 -30.28
N VAL A 409 3.71 7.28 -29.99
CA VAL A 409 3.41 6.81 -28.64
C VAL A 409 4.06 5.46 -28.40
N VAL A 410 4.89 5.37 -27.37
CA VAL A 410 5.51 4.12 -26.93
C VAL A 410 4.53 3.33 -26.08
N LEU A 411 4.32 2.07 -26.45
CA LEU A 411 3.40 1.14 -25.79
C LEU A 411 4.16 -0.12 -25.41
N THR A 412 4.07 -0.55 -24.15
CA THR A 412 4.70 -1.80 -23.72
C THR A 412 3.70 -2.96 -23.73
N GLU A 413 4.24 -4.17 -23.92
CA GLU A 413 3.59 -5.40 -23.49
C GLU A 413 3.49 -5.42 -21.94
N PRO A 414 2.59 -6.23 -21.35
CA PRO A 414 2.54 -6.42 -19.90
C PRO A 414 3.85 -7.05 -19.39
N GLY A 415 4.44 -6.49 -18.33
CA GLY A 415 5.54 -7.11 -17.60
C GLY A 415 5.04 -7.97 -16.42
N ASP A 416 5.94 -8.66 -15.73
CA ASP A 416 5.59 -9.45 -14.54
C ASP A 416 5.45 -8.59 -13.29
N GLY A 417 6.31 -7.59 -13.13
CA GLY A 417 6.33 -6.67 -11.98
C GLY A 417 7.11 -5.39 -12.26
N LEU A 418 6.79 -4.32 -11.54
CA LEU A 418 7.49 -3.03 -11.58
C LEU A 418 7.42 -2.36 -10.22
N HIS A 419 8.58 -1.97 -9.68
CA HIS A 419 8.72 -1.30 -8.39
C HIS A 419 9.11 0.16 -8.62
N VAL A 420 8.22 1.09 -8.23
CA VAL A 420 8.47 2.53 -8.32
C VAL A 420 8.53 3.14 -6.93
N HIS A 421 9.68 3.68 -6.55
CA HIS A 421 9.86 4.46 -5.32
C HIS A 421 9.21 5.84 -5.50
N GLU A 422 8.06 6.04 -4.85
CA GLU A 422 7.36 7.34 -4.82
C GLU A 422 8.16 8.38 -4.05
N VAL A 423 8.81 7.92 -2.99
CA VAL A 423 9.73 8.66 -2.14
C VAL A 423 10.57 7.63 -1.37
N THR A 424 11.64 8.04 -0.68
CA THR A 424 12.38 7.11 0.18
C THR A 424 11.44 6.41 1.18
N GLY A 425 11.49 5.08 1.21
CA GLY A 425 10.67 4.19 2.03
C GLY A 425 9.21 4.09 1.62
N ILE A 426 8.81 4.59 0.45
CA ILE A 426 7.46 4.34 -0.08
C ILE A 426 7.61 3.88 -1.52
N GLU A 427 7.29 2.61 -1.74
CA GLU A 427 7.33 1.95 -3.03
C GLU A 427 5.92 1.52 -3.43
N THR A 428 5.57 1.82 -4.67
CA THR A 428 4.40 1.26 -5.34
C THR A 428 4.83 0.13 -6.26
N THR A 429 4.35 -1.07 -5.97
CA THR A 429 4.58 -2.28 -6.78
C THR A 429 3.38 -2.52 -7.69
N PHE A 430 3.62 -2.59 -9.00
CA PHE A 430 2.61 -2.97 -9.99
C PHE A 430 2.77 -4.44 -10.38
N VAL A 431 1.65 -5.14 -10.47
CA VAL A 431 1.52 -6.48 -11.06
C VAL A 431 0.88 -6.33 -12.44
N LYS A 432 1.42 -7.05 -13.43
CA LYS A 432 1.08 -6.89 -14.85
C LYS A 432 1.24 -5.44 -15.37
N PRO A 433 2.35 -4.73 -15.02
CA PRO A 433 2.54 -3.34 -15.42
C PRO A 433 2.56 -3.15 -16.93
N ARG A 434 2.00 -2.03 -17.37
CA ARG A 434 2.05 -1.51 -18.74
C ARG A 434 2.42 -0.03 -18.72
N LEU A 435 3.11 0.43 -19.76
CA LEU A 435 3.50 1.82 -19.93
C LEU A 435 2.98 2.35 -21.27
N ARG A 436 2.46 3.57 -21.24
CA ARG A 436 2.09 4.38 -22.41
C ARG A 436 2.81 5.71 -22.30
N LEU A 437 3.80 5.95 -23.16
CA LEU A 437 4.69 7.10 -23.07
C LEU A 437 4.67 7.92 -24.35
N SER A 438 4.81 9.24 -24.20
CA SER A 438 4.92 10.18 -25.30
C SER A 438 6.04 11.16 -25.02
N ILE A 439 6.83 11.45 -26.05
CA ILE A 439 7.85 12.49 -26.00
C ILE A 439 7.16 13.82 -26.33
N THR A 440 7.32 14.83 -25.47
CA THR A 440 6.71 16.14 -25.68
C THR A 440 7.45 16.92 -26.78
N PRO A 441 6.82 17.93 -27.41
CA PRO A 441 7.50 18.79 -28.39
C PRO A 441 8.77 19.46 -27.85
N GLU A 442 8.80 19.74 -26.54
CA GLU A 442 9.93 20.33 -25.83
C GLU A 442 11.02 19.30 -25.50
N GLY A 443 10.84 18.05 -25.91
CA GLY A 443 11.76 16.95 -25.69
C GLY A 443 11.58 16.22 -24.36
N GLY A 444 10.60 16.58 -23.52
CA GLY A 444 10.31 15.88 -22.27
C GLY A 444 9.60 14.55 -22.46
N LEU A 445 9.33 13.84 -21.36
CA LEU A 445 8.50 12.64 -21.33
C LEU A 445 7.20 12.93 -20.58
N ARG A 446 6.08 12.49 -21.13
CA ARG A 446 4.81 12.32 -20.39
C ARG A 446 4.31 10.92 -20.60
N GLY A 447 3.67 10.35 -19.60
CA GLY A 447 3.13 9.02 -19.75
C GLY A 447 2.29 8.55 -18.59
N VAL A 448 1.91 7.29 -18.69
CA VAL A 448 1.09 6.59 -17.71
C VAL A 448 1.67 5.21 -17.51
N ILE A 449 1.80 4.83 -16.25
CA ILE A 449 2.10 3.48 -15.80
C ILE A 449 0.80 2.92 -15.21
N GLY A 450 0.44 1.69 -15.53
CA GLY A 450 -0.73 1.07 -14.91
C GLY A 450 -0.61 -0.43 -14.81
N GLY A 451 -1.46 -0.99 -13.96
CA GLY A 451 -1.45 -2.39 -13.56
C GLY A 451 -2.28 -2.57 -12.30
N TYR A 452 -2.17 -3.72 -11.65
CA TYR A 452 -2.77 -3.92 -10.33
C TYR A 452 -1.77 -3.57 -9.24
N VAL A 453 -2.22 -2.91 -8.18
CA VAL A 453 -1.45 -2.72 -6.94
C VAL A 453 -2.15 -3.46 -5.80
N ASP A 454 -1.40 -3.91 -4.79
CA ASP A 454 -2.02 -4.46 -3.58
C ASP A 454 -2.77 -3.34 -2.84
N TRP A 455 -4.09 -3.49 -2.71
CA TRP A 455 -4.93 -2.43 -2.15
C TRP A 455 -4.66 -2.20 -0.66
N ARG A 456 -4.23 -3.22 0.08
CA ARG A 456 -3.92 -3.12 1.52
C ARG A 456 -2.61 -2.39 1.72
N ARG A 457 -1.58 -2.72 0.95
CA ARG A 457 -0.30 -2.00 0.97
C ARG A 457 -0.49 -0.54 0.58
N ARG A 458 -1.29 -0.27 -0.46
CA ARG A 458 -1.64 1.11 -0.87
C ARG A 458 -2.39 1.87 0.24
N LEU A 459 -3.40 1.24 0.84
CA LEU A 459 -4.16 1.81 1.95
C LEU A 459 -3.26 2.14 3.14
N VAL A 460 -2.41 1.21 3.57
CA VAL A 460 -1.55 1.39 4.75
C VAL A 460 -0.69 2.64 4.62
N PHE A 461 -0.14 2.95 3.44
CA PHE A 461 0.61 4.19 3.24
C PHE A 461 -0.25 5.46 3.40
N GLN A 462 -1.52 5.41 3.01
CA GLN A 462 -2.44 6.55 3.10
C GLN A 462 -2.92 6.83 4.52
N ILE A 463 -2.90 5.82 5.39
CA ILE A 463 -3.32 5.94 6.79
C ILE A 463 -2.17 5.74 7.78
N TYR A 464 -0.92 5.68 7.30
CA TYR A 464 0.26 5.26 8.07
C TYR A 464 0.51 6.06 9.37
N ARG A 465 0.08 7.32 9.42
CA ARG A 465 0.17 8.17 10.62
C ARG A 465 -1.16 8.31 11.37
N GLY A 466 -2.06 7.34 11.16
CA GLY A 466 -3.40 7.33 11.72
C GLY A 466 -4.10 8.66 11.50
N SER A 467 -4.64 9.23 12.58
CA SER A 467 -5.38 10.48 12.51
C SER A 467 -4.57 11.72 12.15
N ASP A 468 -3.23 11.70 12.19
CA ASP A 468 -2.43 12.80 11.61
C ASP A 468 -2.70 12.86 10.09
N TYR A 469 -2.65 11.72 9.41
CA TYR A 469 -2.91 11.65 7.97
C TYR A 469 -4.39 11.82 7.64
N GLU A 470 -5.32 11.29 8.45
CA GLU A 470 -6.75 11.60 8.27
C GLU A 470 -7.00 13.12 8.23
N ASN A 471 -6.31 13.88 9.10
CA ASN A 471 -6.42 15.33 9.17
C ASN A 471 -5.76 16.05 7.99
N THR A 472 -4.53 15.68 7.62
CA THR A 472 -3.77 16.36 6.57
C THR A 472 -4.24 15.99 5.16
N VAL A 473 -4.67 14.74 4.95
CA VAL A 473 -5.08 14.22 3.65
C VAL A 473 -6.58 14.48 3.40
N GLY A 474 -7.39 14.59 4.44
CA GLY A 474 -8.83 14.80 4.32
C GLY A 474 -9.59 13.51 4.00
N LEU A 475 -9.37 12.48 4.82
CA LEU A 475 -10.03 11.17 4.70
C LEU A 475 -10.40 10.63 6.09
N GLN A 476 -11.18 9.56 6.13
CA GLN A 476 -11.35 8.72 7.32
C GLN A 476 -10.86 7.30 7.03
N ALA A 477 -9.99 6.75 7.88
CA ALA A 477 -9.42 5.41 7.71
C ALA A 477 -10.50 4.31 7.54
N PRO A 478 -11.59 4.27 8.34
CA PRO A 478 -12.71 3.35 8.10
C PRO A 478 -13.38 3.51 6.73
N ALA A 479 -13.58 4.74 6.25
CA ALA A 479 -14.25 4.99 4.97
C ALA A 479 -13.39 4.52 3.78
N ILE A 480 -12.11 4.89 3.77
CA ILE A 480 -11.20 4.52 2.68
C ILE A 480 -10.87 3.02 2.70
N TYR A 481 -10.77 2.38 3.87
CA TYR A 481 -10.62 0.93 3.98
C TYR A 481 -11.79 0.18 3.31
N ASN A 482 -13.02 0.57 3.65
CA ASN A 482 -14.21 -0.04 3.07
C ASN A 482 -14.32 0.26 1.56
N ALA A 483 -13.92 1.45 1.11
CA ALA A 483 -13.88 1.80 -0.30
C ALA A 483 -12.87 0.96 -1.09
N MET A 484 -11.62 0.83 -0.61
CA MET A 484 -10.59 -0.01 -1.22
C MET A 484 -11.02 -1.48 -1.29
N LYS A 485 -11.55 -2.05 -0.19
CA LYS A 485 -12.02 -3.45 -0.15
C LYS A 485 -13.16 -3.71 -1.15
N ARG A 486 -14.06 -2.74 -1.35
CA ARG A 486 -15.13 -2.81 -2.37
C ARG A 486 -14.57 -2.69 -3.80
N ALA A 487 -13.64 -1.75 -4.01
CA ALA A 487 -13.10 -1.40 -5.32
C ALA A 487 -12.03 -2.38 -5.84
N ALA A 488 -11.45 -3.23 -4.98
CA ALA A 488 -10.54 -4.29 -5.39
C ALA A 488 -11.19 -5.20 -6.44
N ASP A 489 -10.57 -5.27 -7.61
CA ASP A 489 -11.15 -5.77 -8.86
C ASP A 489 -10.35 -6.88 -9.52
N GLY A 490 -9.08 -7.06 -9.14
CA GLY A 490 -8.18 -8.02 -9.75
C GLY A 490 -7.32 -8.80 -8.76
N LEU A 491 -6.36 -9.55 -9.32
CA LEU A 491 -5.47 -10.46 -8.59
C LEU A 491 -6.24 -11.38 -7.63
N ARG A 492 -7.26 -12.07 -8.17
CA ARG A 492 -8.05 -13.01 -7.37
C ARG A 492 -7.17 -14.15 -6.88
N ASP A 493 -7.07 -14.28 -5.56
CA ASP A 493 -6.38 -15.37 -4.91
C ASP A 493 -7.10 -16.69 -5.22
N PRO A 494 -6.41 -17.71 -5.76
CA PRO A 494 -7.04 -18.97 -6.13
C PRO A 494 -7.47 -19.81 -4.92
N ALA A 495 -6.80 -19.68 -3.77
CA ALA A 495 -7.11 -20.43 -2.56
C ALA A 495 -8.25 -19.78 -1.77
N THR A 496 -8.17 -18.45 -1.55
CA THR A 496 -9.14 -17.73 -0.73
C THR A 496 -10.32 -17.20 -1.54
N GLY A 497 -10.10 -16.88 -2.82
CA GLY A 497 -11.08 -16.24 -3.69
C GLY A 497 -11.18 -14.72 -3.53
N GLU A 498 -10.31 -14.13 -2.70
CA GLU A 498 -10.25 -12.69 -2.45
C GLU A 498 -9.61 -11.93 -3.60
N PHE A 499 -10.04 -10.70 -3.81
CA PHE A 499 -9.40 -9.77 -4.74
C PHE A 499 -8.37 -8.96 -3.97
N ASN A 500 -7.09 -9.26 -4.20
CA ASN A 500 -5.97 -8.57 -3.54
C ASN A 500 -5.50 -7.34 -4.33
N GLY A 501 -5.82 -7.26 -5.62
CA GLY A 501 -5.42 -6.19 -6.50
C GLY A 501 -6.52 -5.16 -6.69
N ILE A 502 -6.12 -3.90 -6.76
CA ILE A 502 -6.92 -2.80 -7.31
C ILE A 502 -6.24 -2.27 -8.57
N SER A 503 -6.97 -2.16 -9.67
CA SER A 503 -6.48 -1.57 -10.91
C SER A 503 -6.15 -0.10 -10.68
N ALA A 504 -4.96 0.30 -11.11
CA ALA A 504 -4.42 1.62 -10.87
C ALA A 504 -3.68 2.14 -12.10
N ALA A 505 -3.78 3.46 -12.29
CA ALA A 505 -2.96 4.20 -13.22
C ALA A 505 -2.24 5.34 -12.50
N PHE A 506 -0.98 5.55 -12.84
CA PHE A 506 -0.12 6.60 -12.31
C PHE A 506 0.40 7.43 -13.47
N GLU A 507 0.32 8.74 -13.34
CA GLU A 507 0.90 9.68 -14.28
C GLU A 507 2.39 9.87 -14.00
N ILE A 508 3.17 9.99 -15.07
CA ILE A 508 4.59 10.23 -15.00
C ILE A 508 5.00 11.38 -15.91
N GLU A 509 5.96 12.18 -15.45
CA GLU A 509 6.66 13.15 -16.26
C GLU A 509 8.16 12.92 -16.11
N GLY A 510 8.90 13.17 -17.19
CA GLY A 510 10.34 13.06 -17.19
C GLY A 510 11.02 14.16 -17.99
N VAL A 511 12.27 14.42 -17.61
CA VAL A 511 13.14 15.41 -18.23
C VAL A 511 14.27 14.66 -18.95
N PRO A 512 14.73 15.09 -20.13
CA PRO A 512 15.86 14.49 -20.82
C PRO A 512 17.06 14.27 -19.91
N ALA A 513 17.67 13.10 -20.01
CA ALA A 513 18.82 12.69 -19.23
C ALA A 513 19.85 12.00 -20.13
N PHE A 514 21.12 12.18 -19.83
CA PHE A 514 22.20 11.45 -20.48
C PHE A 514 22.68 10.32 -19.57
N VAL A 515 22.76 9.10 -20.12
CA VAL A 515 23.39 7.95 -19.46
C VAL A 515 24.55 7.50 -20.36
N PRO A 516 25.80 7.42 -19.83
CA PRO A 516 26.94 7.00 -20.64
C PRO A 516 26.74 5.56 -21.19
N PRO A 517 26.90 5.33 -22.50
CA PRO A 517 26.60 4.04 -23.14
C PRO A 517 27.31 2.82 -22.51
N GLU A 518 28.55 3.00 -22.03
CA GLU A 518 29.33 1.96 -21.39
C GLU A 518 28.72 1.46 -20.06
N ARG A 519 27.88 2.27 -19.42
CA ARG A 519 27.18 1.89 -18.19
C ARG A 519 25.92 1.08 -18.49
N THR A 520 25.14 1.45 -19.51
CA THR A 520 24.00 0.66 -19.98
C THR A 520 24.46 -0.73 -20.44
N ALA A 521 25.60 -0.82 -21.14
CA ALA A 521 26.17 -2.09 -21.59
C ALA A 521 26.62 -3.01 -20.44
N LYS A 522 27.20 -2.45 -19.36
CA LYS A 522 27.61 -3.23 -18.17
C LYS A 522 26.41 -3.81 -17.42
N VAL A 523 25.33 -3.05 -17.30
CA VAL A 523 24.07 -3.50 -16.67
C VAL A 523 23.37 -4.58 -17.52
N ALA A 524 23.53 -4.53 -18.85
CA ALA A 524 23.02 -5.54 -19.78
C ALA A 524 23.91 -6.81 -19.89
N GLY A 525 25.13 -6.79 -19.34
CA GLY A 525 26.14 -7.85 -19.50
C GLY A 525 26.52 -8.59 -18.22
N ALA A 526 26.04 -8.15 -17.05
CA ALA A 526 26.28 -8.85 -15.78
C ALA A 526 25.41 -10.12 -15.72
N ARG A 527 26.00 -11.25 -16.10
CA ARG A 527 25.49 -12.59 -15.82
C ARG A 527 26.10 -13.14 -14.54
#